data_AF-A0A8H8DHW6-F1
#
_entry.id   AF-A0A8H8DHW6-F1
#
_cell.length_a   1.000
_cell.length_b   1.000
_cell.length_c   1.000
_cell.angle_alpha   90.00
_cell.angle_beta   90.00
_cell.angle_gamma   90.00
#
_symmetry.space_group_name_H-M   'P 1'
#
loop_
_entity.id
_entity.type
_entity.pdbx_description
1 polymer ?
#
loop_
_entity_poly.entity_id
_entity_poly.type
_entity_poly.pdbx_seq_one_letter_code
_entity_poly.pdbx_strand_id
1 'polypeptide(L)'
;MQRLVKVDNKVRTDITYPAGFMDVITIEKTGENFRLVYDTKGRFTVHRITAEEAKVCLSTDSHPMARLALVKKIALGARGIPYVVTHDGRTIRYPDPLIRVNDTLKFDLETGKITDFVKFETGNVAMATGGRNM
;
A
#
# COMPACT_ATOMS: atom_id res chain seq x y z
N MET A 1 9.36 3.19 -25.86
CA MET A 1 9.16 3.89 -24.57
C MET A 1 10.31 3.55 -23.62
N GLN A 2 10.84 4.56 -22.92
CA GLN A 2 11.92 4.35 -21.95
C GLN A 2 11.36 3.73 -20.66
N ARG A 3 12.04 2.70 -20.12
CA ARG A 3 11.63 1.91 -18.95
C ARG A 3 12.12 2.52 -17.63
N LEU A 4 11.83 3.80 -17.41
CA LEU A 4 12.45 4.59 -16.33
C LEU A 4 11.58 4.76 -15.08
N VAL A 5 10.27 4.53 -15.22
CA VAL A 5 9.29 4.72 -14.15
C VAL A 5 8.94 3.36 -13.55
N LYS A 6 9.10 3.25 -12.24
CA LYS A 6 8.66 2.10 -11.46
C LYS A 6 7.48 2.50 -10.60
N VAL A 7 6.44 1.68 -10.61
CA VAL A 7 5.35 1.74 -9.65
C VAL A 7 5.43 0.44 -8.85
N ASP A 8 5.58 0.53 -7.53
CA ASP A 8 5.66 -0.62 -6.62
C ASP A 8 6.82 -1.56 -6.94
N ASN A 9 7.99 -1.01 -7.22
CA ASN A 9 9.18 -1.73 -7.68
C ASN A 9 8.99 -2.48 -9.03
N LYS A 10 7.85 -2.33 -9.70
CA LYS A 10 7.59 -2.89 -11.03
C LYS A 10 7.70 -1.80 -12.08
N VAL A 11 8.51 -2.05 -13.10
CA VAL A 11 8.62 -1.13 -14.24
C VAL A 11 7.27 -1.07 -14.96
N ARG A 12 6.73 0.14 -15.09
CA ARG A 12 5.49 0.39 -15.84
C ARG A 12 5.83 1.29 -17.03
N THR A 13 5.43 0.86 -18.23
CA THR A 13 5.61 1.62 -19.47
C THR A 13 4.30 2.14 -20.03
N ASP A 14 3.17 1.64 -19.53
CA ASP A 14 1.84 2.04 -19.98
C ASP A 14 1.50 3.42 -19.42
N ILE A 15 1.10 4.34 -20.30
CA ILE A 15 0.69 5.70 -19.96
C ILE A 15 -0.62 5.69 -19.17
N THR A 16 -1.48 4.70 -19.42
CA THR A 16 -2.83 4.59 -18.84
C THR A 16 -2.88 3.70 -17.61
N TYR A 17 -1.71 3.31 -17.07
CA TYR A 17 -1.65 2.50 -15.86
C TYR A 17 -2.27 3.26 -14.67
N PRO A 18 -3.29 2.69 -13.99
CA PRO A 18 -3.91 3.36 -12.85
C PRO A 18 -3.00 3.26 -11.63
N ALA A 19 -2.41 4.39 -11.22
CA ALA A 19 -1.73 4.53 -9.93
C ALA A 19 -2.73 5.08 -8.89
N GLY A 20 -2.76 4.45 -7.73
CA GLY A 20 -3.75 4.68 -6.68
C GLY A 20 -3.20 5.32 -5.41
N PHE A 21 -4.07 5.40 -4.41
CA PHE A 21 -3.72 5.83 -3.05
C PHE A 21 -2.67 4.89 -2.44
N MET A 22 -1.66 5.46 -1.77
CA MET A 22 -0.53 4.74 -1.15
C MET A 22 0.43 4.03 -2.12
N ASP A 23 0.31 4.23 -3.43
CA ASP A 23 1.30 3.75 -4.40
C ASP A 23 2.63 4.50 -4.28
N VAL A 24 3.71 3.75 -4.52
CA VAL A 24 5.08 4.28 -4.51
C VAL A 24 5.60 4.35 -5.93
N ILE A 25 5.92 5.56 -6.38
CA ILE A 25 6.48 5.84 -7.70
C ILE A 25 7.96 6.17 -7.55
N THR A 26 8.81 5.41 -8.22
CA THR A 26 10.26 5.59 -8.20
C THR A 26 10.75 5.92 -9.60
N ILE A 27 11.57 6.96 -9.70
CA ILE A 27 12.25 7.35 -10.93
C ILE A 27 13.74 7.07 -10.75
N GLU A 28 14.24 6.00 -11.37
CA GLU A 28 15.63 5.55 -11.15
C GLU A 28 16.67 6.55 -11.63
N LYS A 29 16.35 7.32 -12.68
CA LYS A 29 17.28 8.28 -13.28
C LYS A 29 17.56 9.49 -12.39
N THR A 30 16.55 9.94 -11.64
CA THR A 30 16.67 11.07 -10.72
C THR A 30 16.89 10.64 -9.28
N GLY A 31 16.70 9.34 -8.97
CA GLY A 31 16.75 8.83 -7.61
C GLY A 31 15.60 9.32 -6.72
N GLU A 32 14.58 9.93 -7.31
CA GLU A 32 13.44 10.47 -6.58
C GLU A 32 12.37 9.41 -6.37
N ASN A 33 11.80 9.39 -5.17
CA ASN A 33 10.70 8.54 -4.79
C ASN A 33 9.52 9.38 -4.34
N PHE A 34 8.33 8.96 -4.74
CA PHE A 34 7.10 9.66 -4.47
C PHE A 34 6.04 8.69 -3.94
N ARG A 35 5.18 9.19 -3.06
CA ARG A 35 3.98 8.50 -2.63
C ARG A 35 2.74 9.32 -2.98
N LEU A 36 1.72 8.64 -3.50
CA LEU A 36 0.43 9.24 -3.78
C LEU A 36 -0.43 9.27 -2.50
N VAL A 37 -0.77 10.47 -2.05
CA VAL A 37 -1.56 10.70 -0.82
C VAL A 37 -2.65 11.73 -1.11
N TYR A 38 -3.80 11.64 -0.43
CA TYR A 38 -4.83 12.67 -0.52
C TYR A 38 -4.46 13.90 0.31
N ASP A 39 -4.63 15.08 -0.29
CA ASP A 39 -4.68 16.36 0.42
C ASP A 39 -6.01 16.49 1.19
N THR A 40 -6.08 17.46 2.10
CA THR A 40 -7.27 17.91 2.86
C THR A 40 -8.48 18.35 2.03
N LYS A 41 -8.35 18.31 0.70
CA LYS A 41 -9.38 18.67 -0.30
C LYS A 41 -9.73 17.47 -1.20
N GLY A 42 -9.33 16.27 -0.81
CA GLY A 42 -9.51 15.03 -1.57
C GLY A 42 -8.79 14.92 -2.91
N ARG A 43 -7.76 15.74 -3.15
CA ARG A 43 -6.95 15.67 -4.38
C ARG A 43 -5.72 14.82 -4.16
N PHE A 44 -5.28 14.10 -5.20
CA PHE A 44 -3.99 13.42 -5.16
C PHE A 44 -2.86 14.44 -5.13
N THR A 45 -1.99 14.29 -4.13
CA THR A 45 -0.73 15.01 -4.00
C THR A 45 0.41 14.02 -4.01
N VAL A 46 1.54 14.50 -4.52
CA VAL A 46 2.75 13.72 -4.69
C VAL A 46 3.67 14.07 -3.51
N HIS A 47 3.71 13.20 -2.50
CA HIS A 47 4.58 13.38 -1.35
C HIS A 47 5.96 12.80 -1.65
N ARG A 48 7.02 13.59 -1.48
CA ARG A 48 8.41 13.10 -1.64
C ARG A 48 8.78 12.22 -0.46
N ILE A 49 9.31 11.03 -0.72
CA ILE A 49 9.75 10.09 0.31
C ILE A 49 11.23 9.77 0.16
N THR A 50 11.86 9.36 1.25
CA THR A 50 13.26 8.89 1.20
C THR A 50 13.35 7.49 0.60
N ALA A 51 14.55 7.08 0.16
CA ALA A 51 14.77 5.74 -0.40
C ALA A 51 14.54 4.62 0.62
N GLU A 52 14.75 4.91 1.91
CA GLU A 52 14.49 3.97 3.01
C GLU A 52 12.99 3.72 3.16
N GLU A 53 12.18 4.78 3.18
CA GLU A 53 10.71 4.69 3.22
C GLU A 53 10.09 4.09 1.95
N ALA A 54 10.79 4.18 0.82
CA ALA A 54 10.37 3.59 -0.46
C ALA A 54 10.60 2.07 -0.51
N LYS A 55 11.72 1.58 0.05
CA LYS A 55 12.04 0.15 0.15
C LYS A 55 11.31 -0.53 1.29
N VAL A 56 11.37 0.09 2.45
CA VAL A 56 11.00 -0.52 3.71
C VAL A 56 9.70 0.09 4.18
N CYS A 57 8.62 -0.66 3.99
CA CYS A 57 7.40 -0.49 4.77
C CYS A 57 7.63 -1.01 6.20
N LEU A 58 8.67 -0.56 6.91
CA LEU A 58 8.86 -0.76 8.35
C LEU A 58 9.01 0.61 8.98
N SER A 59 7.98 1.03 9.69
CA SER A 59 8.05 2.05 10.72
C SER A 59 9.24 1.75 11.64
N THR A 60 10.23 2.63 11.67
CA THR A 60 10.71 3.08 12.98
C THR A 60 9.61 3.96 13.58
N ASP A 61 9.45 3.89 14.88
CA ASP A 61 8.28 4.33 15.67
C ASP A 61 7.95 5.84 15.60
N SER A 62 8.55 6.58 14.66
CA SER A 62 8.42 8.03 14.48
C SER A 62 7.80 8.47 13.14
N HIS A 63 7.65 7.59 12.15
CA HIS A 63 7.02 7.93 10.85
C HIS A 63 5.96 6.87 10.46
N PRO A 64 4.67 7.09 10.78
CA PRO A 64 3.62 6.05 10.72
C PRO A 64 3.15 5.68 9.29
N MET A 65 3.82 6.15 8.25
CA MET A 65 3.35 6.00 6.88
C MET A 65 4.08 4.83 6.21
N ALA A 66 3.85 3.61 6.70
CA ALA A 66 4.15 2.40 5.92
C ALA A 66 3.11 2.26 4.80
N ARG A 67 3.35 1.42 3.78
CA ARG A 67 2.30 1.13 2.81
C ARG A 67 1.22 0.26 3.45
N LEU A 68 0.06 0.88 3.59
CA LEU A 68 -1.09 0.33 4.28
C LEU A 68 -2.04 -0.26 3.24
N ALA A 69 -2.20 -1.59 3.24
CA ALA A 69 -3.23 -2.25 2.45
C ALA A 69 -4.44 -2.59 3.33
N LEU A 70 -5.56 -1.92 3.07
CA LEU A 70 -6.82 -2.28 3.70
C LEU A 70 -7.30 -3.66 3.22
N VAL A 71 -7.69 -4.52 4.15
CA VAL A 71 -8.32 -5.81 3.86
C VAL A 71 -9.78 -5.61 3.46
N LYS A 72 -10.10 -5.90 2.20
CA LYS A 72 -11.48 -5.87 1.68
C LYS A 72 -12.25 -7.15 1.95
N LYS A 73 -11.59 -8.30 1.81
CA LYS A 73 -12.24 -9.61 1.92
C LYS A 73 -11.28 -10.67 2.39
N ILE A 74 -11.77 -11.54 3.26
CA ILE A 74 -11.13 -12.80 3.62
C ILE A 74 -11.98 -13.91 3.02
N ALA A 75 -11.34 -14.84 2.30
CA ALA A 75 -12.03 -15.95 1.69
C ALA A 75 -11.14 -17.20 1.65
N LEU A 76 -11.80 -18.36 1.54
CA LEU A 76 -11.16 -19.63 1.31
C LEU A 76 -11.11 -19.91 -0.20
N GLY A 77 -9.93 -20.22 -0.70
CA GLY A 77 -9.70 -20.56 -2.10
C GLY A 77 -9.84 -22.05 -2.37
N ALA A 78 -9.55 -22.43 -3.61
CA ALA A 78 -9.44 -23.84 -3.98
C ALA A 78 -8.46 -24.57 -3.05
N ARG A 79 -8.80 -25.79 -2.64
CA ARG A 79 -8.05 -26.60 -1.66
C ARG A 79 -8.03 -26.03 -0.24
N GLY A 80 -8.98 -25.17 0.12
CA GLY A 80 -9.11 -24.65 1.49
C GLY A 80 -8.03 -23.65 1.89
N ILE A 81 -7.31 -23.08 0.92
CA ILE A 81 -6.23 -22.11 1.19
C ILE A 81 -6.86 -20.76 1.56
N PRO A 82 -6.64 -20.22 2.77
CA PRO A 82 -7.11 -18.90 3.13
C PRO A 82 -6.35 -17.82 2.35
N TYR A 83 -7.07 -16.84 1.83
CA TYR A 83 -6.49 -15.67 1.19
C TYR A 83 -7.21 -14.39 1.58
N VAL A 84 -6.44 -13.30 1.56
CA VAL A 84 -6.90 -11.94 1.79
C VAL A 84 -6.82 -11.17 0.48
N VAL A 85 -7.89 -10.44 0.16
CA VAL A 85 -7.92 -9.47 -0.93
C VAL A 85 -7.79 -8.08 -0.34
N THR A 86 -6.80 -7.34 -0.83
CA THR A 86 -6.51 -5.96 -0.43
C THR A 86 -7.21 -4.95 -1.34
N HIS A 87 -7.31 -3.70 -0.90
CA HIS A 87 -7.91 -2.64 -1.71
C HIS A 87 -7.19 -2.39 -3.06
N ASP A 88 -5.89 -2.64 -3.10
CA ASP A 88 -5.01 -2.55 -4.30
C ASP A 88 -5.17 -3.74 -5.27
N GLY A 89 -6.12 -4.64 -5.00
CA GLY A 89 -6.36 -5.82 -5.84
C GLY A 89 -5.31 -6.91 -5.69
N ARG A 90 -4.43 -6.84 -4.68
CA ARG A 90 -3.47 -7.91 -4.37
C ARG A 90 -4.14 -9.00 -3.56
N THR A 91 -3.82 -10.25 -3.91
CA THR A 91 -4.27 -11.44 -3.19
C THR A 91 -3.10 -12.06 -2.42
N ILE A 92 -3.17 -12.02 -1.10
CA ILE A 92 -2.14 -12.58 -0.22
C ILE A 92 -2.65 -13.93 0.30
N ARG A 93 -1.85 -14.99 0.11
CA ARG A 93 -2.17 -16.34 0.57
C ARG A 93 -1.58 -16.56 1.95
N TYR A 94 -2.23 -17.42 2.74
CA TYR A 94 -1.82 -17.74 4.11
C TYR A 94 -1.64 -16.50 5.00
N PRO A 95 -2.67 -15.66 5.14
CA PRO A 95 -2.66 -14.59 6.13
C PRO A 95 -2.69 -15.16 7.55
N ASP A 96 -2.24 -14.37 8.52
CA ASP A 96 -2.41 -14.67 9.94
C ASP A 96 -3.91 -14.80 10.27
N PRO A 97 -4.35 -15.83 11.03
CA PRO A 97 -5.74 -16.00 11.46
C PRO A 97 -6.34 -14.82 12.24
N LEU A 98 -5.51 -13.96 12.84
CA LEU A 98 -5.95 -12.79 13.59
C LEU A 98 -6.42 -11.63 12.71
N ILE A 99 -6.06 -11.63 11.42
CA ILE A 99 -6.42 -10.57 10.48
C ILE A 99 -7.91 -10.64 10.18
N ARG A 100 -8.59 -9.49 10.29
CA ARG A 100 -10.01 -9.32 10.00
C ARG A 100 -10.24 -8.36 8.83
N VAL A 101 -11.49 -8.34 8.36
CA VAL A 101 -11.92 -7.35 7.35
C VAL A 101 -11.82 -5.95 7.95
N ASN A 102 -11.34 -4.99 7.17
CA ASN A 102 -11.00 -3.61 7.54
C ASN A 102 -9.71 -3.43 8.36
N ASP A 103 -8.99 -4.50 8.70
CA ASP A 103 -7.64 -4.35 9.23
C ASP A 103 -6.69 -3.85 8.14
N THR A 104 -5.58 -3.27 8.58
CA THR A 104 -4.57 -2.71 7.71
C THR A 104 -3.33 -3.57 7.71
N LEU A 105 -2.89 -4.00 6.53
CA LEU A 105 -1.70 -4.82 6.37
C LEU A 105 -0.50 -3.97 5.99
N LYS A 106 0.61 -4.27 6.65
CA LYS A 106 1.94 -3.80 6.30
C LYS A 106 2.62 -4.93 5.54
N PHE A 107 3.06 -4.64 4.33
CA PHE A 107 3.68 -5.66 3.46
C PHE A 107 4.93 -5.10 2.82
N ASP A 108 5.88 -5.99 2.58
CA ASP A 108 7.11 -5.67 1.86
C ASP A 108 6.88 -5.78 0.35
N LEU A 109 7.37 -4.79 -0.39
CA LEU A 109 7.21 -4.69 -1.85
C LEU A 109 8.11 -5.65 -2.62
N GLU A 110 9.25 -6.02 -2.05
CA GLU A 110 10.19 -6.93 -2.70
C GLU A 110 9.71 -8.38 -2.57
N THR A 111 9.35 -8.79 -1.35
CA THR A 111 8.92 -10.17 -1.08
C THR A 111 7.43 -10.40 -1.31
N GLY A 112 6.61 -9.35 -1.30
CA GLY A 112 5.15 -9.46 -1.38
C GLY A 112 4.51 -10.14 -0.17
N LYS A 113 5.25 -10.25 0.95
CA LYS A 113 4.80 -10.88 2.19
C LYS A 113 4.34 -9.84 3.19
N ILE A 114 3.43 -10.24 4.08
CA ILE A 114 2.98 -9.42 5.21
C ILE A 114 4.12 -9.39 6.23
N THR A 115 4.49 -8.18 6.66
CA THR A 115 5.45 -7.97 7.74
C THR A 115 4.74 -7.79 9.07
N ASP A 116 3.63 -7.05 9.06
CA ASP A 116 2.85 -6.74 10.25
C ASP A 116 1.39 -6.41 9.89
N PHE A 117 0.50 -6.37 10.87
CA PHE A 117 -0.88 -5.92 10.67
C PHE A 117 -1.35 -5.04 11.83
N VAL A 118 -2.12 -4.01 11.49
CA VAL A 118 -2.75 -3.09 12.43
C VAL A 118 -4.24 -3.35 12.45
N LYS A 119 -4.78 -3.65 13.63
CA LYS A 119 -6.20 -3.92 13.81
C LYS A 119 -7.04 -2.67 13.71
N PHE A 120 -8.27 -2.82 13.21
CA PHE A 120 -9.27 -1.77 13.21
C PHE A 120 -9.97 -1.70 14.57
N GLU A 121 -9.38 -0.94 15.50
CA GLU A 121 -9.87 -0.75 16.86
C GLU A 121 -9.98 0.75 17.20
N THR A 122 -10.75 1.06 18.25
CA THR A 122 -10.94 2.45 18.71
C THR A 122 -9.65 2.98 19.31
N GLY A 123 -9.28 4.23 18.95
CA GLY A 123 -8.03 4.85 19.37
C GLY A 123 -6.92 4.83 18.32
N ASN A 124 -7.10 4.14 17.19
CA ASN A 124 -6.15 4.16 16.09
C ASN A 124 -6.35 5.34 15.14
N VAL A 125 -5.24 5.83 14.57
CA VAL A 125 -5.25 6.88 13.54
C VAL A 125 -5.74 6.29 12.22
N ALA A 126 -6.70 6.95 11.59
CA ALA A 126 -7.26 6.54 10.31
C ALA A 126 -7.24 7.70 9.31
N MET A 127 -7.10 7.36 8.02
CA MET A 127 -7.19 8.32 6.92
C MET A 127 -8.47 8.07 6.12
N ALA A 128 -9.24 9.13 5.87
CA ALA A 128 -10.45 9.05 5.05
C ALA A 128 -10.06 8.93 3.57
N THR A 129 -10.55 7.87 2.91
CA THR A 129 -10.30 7.59 1.49
C THR A 129 -11.54 7.76 0.61
N GLY A 130 -12.66 8.22 1.18
CA GLY A 130 -13.88 8.50 0.44
C GLY A 130 -14.86 9.40 1.18
N GLY A 131 -15.81 9.99 0.44
CA GLY A 131 -16.91 10.76 0.98
C GLY A 131 -16.67 12.28 1.01
N ARG A 132 -17.61 13.01 1.63
CA ARG A 132 -17.61 14.48 1.69
C ARG A 132 -16.55 15.07 2.64
N ASN A 133 -15.96 14.22 3.49
CA ASN A 133 -14.98 14.60 4.49
C ASN A 133 -13.53 14.32 4.04
N MET A 134 -13.30 14.23 2.72
CA MET A 134 -11.97 14.12 2.13
C MET A 134 -11.40 15.49 1.76
#